data_AF-A0A0D0EEF9-F1
#
_entry.id   AF-A0A0D0EEF9-F1
#
_cell.length_a   1.000
_cell.length_b   1.000
_cell.length_c   1.000
_cell.angle_alpha   90.00
_cell.angle_beta   90.00
_cell.angle_gamma   90.00
#
_symmetry.space_group_name_H-M   'P 1'
#
loop_
_entity.id
_entity.type
_entity.pdbx_description
1 polymer ?
#
loop_
_entity_poly.entity_id
_entity_poly.type
_entity_poly.pdbx_seq_one_letter_code
_entity_poly.pdbx_strand_id
1 'polypeptide(L)'
;MNKKEFYRKQLNIMKKIIYILIVLQSSFIGAQTKTVVTPYGERVTIHPNANNGLTPNNGYLQLGGDLTKASVLATSGSNTLAINGLIAGAPTDKLVVLDAGGVLKTFLPSSLPMWFLGGNTNGVLQTLGTNDAFDLPIKTNNVERMRITAAGKIGIGTATPSNNLEISGTNGIGTGLKLPTGAGSGKVLTSDANGNGIWQAAAIQMQTVAVSAGGAKPFQNTTGTDWQLIDFFSNVVFDDAKALYGAAYGWNTATNSYTVARDGKYRISLNMYALGTVSAISNGYTASAGDNWRVAAVFNNVNGQAGKSTMPFISLTVSSNDQSVFVSGVVLLKAGDIVNFKTINAATGGASMRPALYYGANGHSIMTIESL
;
A
#
# COMPACT_ATOMS: atom_id res chain seq x y z
N MET A 1 105.05 92.81 12.70
CA MET A 1 104.70 91.44 13.15
C MET A 1 105.45 90.44 12.29
N ASN A 2 106.28 89.57 12.88
CA ASN A 2 107.05 88.57 12.14
C ASN A 2 106.08 87.55 11.50
N LYS A 3 106.34 87.14 10.24
CA LYS A 3 105.54 86.17 9.48
C LYS A 3 105.19 84.90 10.29
N LYS A 4 106.09 84.43 11.15
CA LYS A 4 105.92 83.27 12.05
C LYS A 4 104.85 83.47 13.13
N GLU A 5 104.69 84.70 13.63
CA GLU A 5 103.69 85.07 14.63
C GLU A 5 102.28 85.18 14.02
N PHE A 6 102.20 85.69 12.78
CA PHE A 6 100.94 85.71 12.01
C PHE A 6 100.41 84.29 11.78
N TYR A 7 101.26 83.37 11.32
CA TYR A 7 100.85 81.98 11.10
C TYR A 7 100.52 81.24 12.40
N ARG A 8 101.19 81.52 13.53
CA ARG A 8 100.80 80.94 14.83
C ARG A 8 99.44 81.42 15.32
N LYS A 9 99.12 82.70 15.15
CA LYS A 9 97.81 83.26 15.53
C LYS A 9 96.70 82.68 14.65
N GLN A 10 96.93 82.57 13.34
CA GLN A 10 96.00 81.93 12.41
C GLN A 10 95.82 80.44 12.69
N LEU A 11 96.89 79.72 13.05
CA LEU A 11 96.83 78.31 13.42
C LEU A 11 96.05 78.09 14.72
N ASN A 12 96.19 78.98 15.72
CA ASN A 12 95.41 78.90 16.96
C ASN A 12 93.92 79.22 16.74
N ILE A 13 93.62 80.16 15.83
CA ILE A 13 92.24 80.45 15.42
C ILE A 13 91.64 79.25 14.67
N MET A 14 92.38 78.67 13.71
CA MET A 14 91.94 77.46 13.00
C MET A 14 91.73 76.27 13.93
N LYS A 15 92.63 76.03 14.89
CA LYS A 15 92.45 74.97 15.89
C LYS A 15 91.19 75.18 16.72
N LYS A 16 90.91 76.41 17.17
CA LYS A 16 89.67 76.73 17.90
C LYS A 16 88.42 76.50 17.05
N ILE A 17 88.46 76.89 15.77
CA ILE A 17 87.34 76.65 14.82
C ILE A 17 87.13 75.14 14.60
N ILE A 18 88.20 74.37 14.43
CA ILE A 18 88.13 72.91 14.27
C ILE A 18 87.55 72.24 15.53
N TYR A 19 88.00 72.64 16.73
CA TYR A 19 87.46 72.11 17.97
C TYR A 19 85.97 72.44 18.14
N ILE A 20 85.54 73.67 17.80
CA ILE A 20 84.13 74.07 17.85
C ILE A 20 83.31 73.24 16.85
N LEU A 21 83.82 73.01 15.63
CA LEU A 21 83.16 72.17 14.63
C LEU A 21 83.02 70.71 15.09
N ILE A 22 84.05 70.15 15.72
CA ILE A 22 84.02 68.77 16.24
C ILE A 22 83.03 68.65 17.41
N VAL A 23 82.98 69.64 18.31
CA VAL A 23 82.04 69.66 19.45
C VAL A 23 80.59 69.86 18.98
N LEU A 24 80.37 70.68 17.95
CA LEU A 24 79.06 70.81 17.29
C LEU A 24 78.66 69.49 16.64
N GLN A 25 79.55 68.83 15.90
CA GLN A 25 79.24 67.54 15.27
C GLN A 25 78.92 66.45 16.30
N SER A 26 79.65 66.36 17.41
CA SER A 26 79.41 65.33 18.43
C SER A 26 78.11 65.57 19.23
N SER A 27 77.73 66.83 19.47
CA SER A 27 76.46 67.17 20.12
C SER A 27 75.23 66.89 19.23
N PHE A 28 75.36 67.03 17.90
CA PHE A 28 74.30 66.60 16.97
C PHE A 28 74.08 65.08 16.93
N ILE A 29 75.13 64.29 17.16
CA ILE A 29 75.04 62.81 17.18
C ILE A 29 74.43 62.31 18.50
N GLY A 30 74.76 62.94 19.64
CA GLY A 30 74.24 62.56 20.96
C GLY A 30 72.77 62.89 21.21
N ALA A 31 72.15 63.75 20.40
CA ALA A 31 70.75 64.19 20.57
C ALA A 31 69.72 63.38 19.75
N GLN A 32 70.14 62.34 19.02
CA GLN A 32 69.21 61.52 18.25
C GLN A 32 68.36 60.62 19.16
N THR A 33 67.16 61.09 19.50
CA THR A 33 66.05 60.21 19.88
C THR A 33 65.71 59.30 18.70
N LYS A 34 65.24 58.07 18.94
CA LYS A 34 64.86 57.06 17.92
C LYS A 34 63.83 57.59 16.88
N THR A 35 64.27 58.42 15.96
CA THR A 35 63.50 58.95 14.83
C THR A 35 64.20 58.48 13.58
N VAL A 36 63.53 57.62 12.82
CA VAL A 36 63.97 57.30 11.47
C VAL A 36 63.82 58.59 10.66
N VAL A 37 64.90 59.07 10.08
CA VAL A 37 64.91 60.26 9.21
C VAL A 37 65.32 59.85 7.80
N THR A 38 64.78 60.51 6.79
CA THR A 38 65.26 60.33 5.41
C THR A 38 66.69 60.88 5.29
N PRO A 39 67.45 60.52 4.24
CA PRO A 39 68.77 61.11 3.97
C PRO A 39 68.78 62.65 3.85
N TYR A 40 67.59 63.26 3.67
CA TYR A 40 67.38 64.70 3.60
C TYR A 40 66.85 65.31 4.91
N GLY A 41 66.81 64.54 6.01
CA GLY A 41 66.48 65.03 7.35
C GLY A 41 64.98 65.08 7.68
N GLU A 42 64.11 64.54 6.82
CA GLU A 42 62.67 64.50 7.09
C GLU A 42 62.33 63.38 8.08
N ARG A 43 61.44 63.65 9.04
CA ARG A 43 60.98 62.64 10.00
C ARG A 43 60.10 61.60 9.30
N VAL A 44 60.45 60.33 9.42
CA VAL A 44 59.62 59.21 8.96
C VAL A 44 58.76 58.73 10.13
N THR A 45 57.45 58.94 10.04
CA THR A 45 56.48 58.40 11.00
C THR A 45 56.07 56.98 10.59
N ILE A 46 56.35 56.00 11.44
CA ILE A 46 55.89 54.61 11.26
C ILE A 46 54.64 54.43 12.13
N HIS A 47 53.57 53.90 11.54
CA HIS A 47 52.34 53.54 12.26
C HIS A 47 52.24 52.01 12.38
N PRO A 48 52.96 51.35 13.30
CA PRO A 48 52.96 49.90 13.40
C PRO A 48 51.68 49.33 14.06
N ASN A 49 50.68 50.17 14.32
CA ASN A 49 49.53 49.85 15.14
C ASN A 49 48.32 49.50 14.28
N ALA A 50 47.62 48.42 14.65
CA ALA A 50 46.29 48.13 14.16
C ALA A 50 45.25 49.04 14.82
N ASN A 51 44.20 49.44 14.08
CA ASN A 51 43.06 50.16 14.66
C ASN A 51 41.70 49.50 14.36
N ASN A 52 41.67 48.36 13.67
CA ASN A 52 40.48 47.55 13.42
C ASN A 52 40.86 46.17 12.83
N GLY A 53 40.40 45.06 13.40
CA GLY A 53 40.45 43.73 12.75
C GLY A 53 41.85 43.10 12.53
N LEU A 54 42.91 43.82 12.88
CA LEU A 54 44.31 43.40 12.79
C LEU A 54 44.92 43.35 14.20
N THR A 55 45.86 42.44 14.42
CA THR A 55 46.55 42.29 15.71
C THR A 55 48.07 42.29 15.51
N PRO A 56 48.84 43.13 16.21
CA PRO A 56 50.30 43.02 16.23
C PRO A 56 50.73 41.80 17.05
N ASN A 57 51.60 40.95 16.51
CA ASN A 57 52.13 39.77 17.19
C ASN A 57 53.54 39.44 16.71
N ASN A 58 54.52 39.31 17.63
CA ASN A 58 55.93 38.99 17.32
C ASN A 58 56.54 39.81 16.17
N GLY A 59 56.24 41.10 16.10
CA GLY A 59 56.76 42.00 15.05
C GLY A 59 56.02 41.97 13.72
N TYR A 60 54.93 41.20 13.60
CA TYR A 60 54.06 41.16 12.41
C TYR A 60 52.69 41.76 12.69
N LEU A 61 52.04 42.27 11.65
CA LEU A 61 50.62 42.63 11.66
C LEU A 61 49.82 41.47 11.07
N GLN A 62 48.94 40.86 11.86
CA GLN A 62 48.17 39.67 11.46
C GLN A 62 46.69 40.03 11.26
N LEU A 63 46.02 39.32 10.35
CA LEU A 63 44.55 39.26 10.31
C LEU A 63 44.06 38.50 11.54
N GLY A 64 43.05 39.02 12.24
CA GLY A 64 42.46 38.33 13.40
C GLY A 64 42.59 39.09 14.71
N GLY A 65 41.94 40.25 14.79
CA GLY A 65 41.71 41.01 16.02
C GLY A 65 40.28 41.53 16.09
N ASP A 66 39.90 42.16 17.20
CA ASP A 66 38.55 42.70 17.36
C ASP A 66 38.24 43.78 16.31
N LEU A 67 37.04 43.70 15.75
CA LEU A 67 36.49 44.79 14.96
C LEU A 67 35.91 45.84 15.91
N THR A 68 36.59 46.98 16.03
CA THR A 68 36.14 48.15 16.81
C THR A 68 35.23 49.07 16.01
N LYS A 69 35.15 48.85 14.69
CA LYS A 69 34.23 49.50 13.75
C LYS A 69 33.89 48.53 12.62
N ALA A 70 32.77 48.77 11.94
CA ALA A 70 32.36 47.96 10.80
C ALA A 70 33.46 47.92 9.73
N SER A 71 33.75 46.71 9.23
CA SER A 71 34.68 46.48 8.13
C SER A 71 33.92 46.04 6.90
N VAL A 72 34.27 46.60 5.75
CA VAL A 72 33.75 46.19 4.44
C VAL A 72 34.93 45.76 3.58
N LEU A 73 34.92 44.51 3.13
CA LEU A 73 35.85 44.04 2.12
C LEU A 73 35.16 44.14 0.75
N ALA A 74 35.50 45.17 -0.02
CA ALA A 74 34.96 45.36 -1.36
C ALA A 74 35.62 44.36 -2.33
N THR A 75 34.79 43.62 -3.07
CA THR A 75 35.21 42.68 -4.10
C THR A 75 34.55 43.02 -5.42
N SER A 76 35.01 42.43 -6.52
CA SER A 76 34.35 42.51 -7.83
C SER A 76 34.30 41.13 -8.48
N GLY A 77 33.56 40.99 -9.59
CA GLY A 77 33.52 39.73 -10.33
C GLY A 77 34.90 39.26 -10.83
N SER A 78 35.84 40.19 -11.04
CA SER A 78 37.23 39.87 -11.40
C SER A 78 38.14 39.73 -10.18
N ASN A 79 37.79 40.36 -9.06
CA ASN A 79 38.59 40.37 -7.81
C ASN A 79 37.74 39.84 -6.65
N THR A 80 37.53 38.52 -6.62
CA THR A 80 36.70 37.84 -5.61
C THR A 80 37.47 37.50 -4.34
N LEU A 81 36.78 37.29 -3.22
CA LEU A 81 37.36 36.69 -2.01
C LEU A 81 37.25 35.16 -2.07
N ALA A 82 38.38 34.46 -2.08
CA ALA A 82 38.44 33.00 -1.95
C ALA A 82 39.10 32.61 -0.63
N ILE A 83 38.50 31.67 0.11
CA ILE A 83 39.09 31.06 1.31
C ILE A 83 39.42 29.61 0.96
N ASN A 84 40.70 29.34 0.70
CA ASN A 84 41.17 28.01 0.37
C ASN A 84 41.53 27.22 1.63
N GLY A 85 41.36 25.89 1.59
CA GLY A 85 41.67 25.01 2.72
C GLY A 85 40.57 24.90 3.78
N LEU A 86 39.31 25.17 3.41
CA LEU A 86 38.16 24.88 4.27
C LEU A 86 38.11 23.38 4.62
N ILE A 87 37.74 23.07 5.87
CA ILE A 87 37.54 21.70 6.35
C ILE A 87 36.05 21.31 6.24
N ALA A 88 35.76 20.00 6.29
CA ALA A 88 34.38 19.51 6.30
C ALA A 88 33.65 19.93 7.58
N GLY A 89 32.40 20.38 7.43
CA GLY A 89 31.54 20.77 8.55
C GLY A 89 30.71 19.62 9.13
N ALA A 90 30.22 19.80 10.35
CA ALA A 90 29.25 18.94 11.02
C ALA A 90 27.81 19.44 10.82
N PRO A 91 26.78 18.59 11.00
CA PRO A 91 25.36 19.02 10.90
C PRO A 91 24.95 20.10 11.92
N THR A 92 25.71 20.25 13.01
CA THR A 92 25.51 21.27 14.04
C THR A 92 26.16 22.61 13.68
N ASP A 93 27.02 22.64 12.66
CA ASP A 93 27.68 23.87 12.25
C ASP A 93 26.69 24.81 11.59
N LYS A 94 26.97 26.11 11.69
CA LYS A 94 26.11 27.14 11.11
C LYS A 94 26.50 27.40 9.66
N LEU A 95 25.49 27.63 8.83
CA LEU A 95 25.68 28.18 7.50
C LEU A 95 25.97 29.68 7.61
N VAL A 96 26.92 30.16 6.80
CA VAL A 96 27.14 31.59 6.63
C VAL A 96 26.23 32.09 5.51
N VAL A 97 25.43 33.10 5.82
CA VAL A 97 24.51 33.76 4.89
C VAL A 97 24.77 35.26 4.86
N LEU A 98 24.32 35.94 3.83
CA LEU A 98 24.32 37.39 3.75
C LEU A 98 22.90 37.90 4.00
N ASP A 99 22.75 38.97 4.76
CA ASP A 99 21.49 39.70 4.80
C ASP A 99 21.34 40.67 3.61
N ALA A 100 20.20 41.36 3.52
CA ALA A 100 19.92 42.31 2.44
C ALA A 100 20.90 43.49 2.40
N GLY A 101 21.60 43.79 3.50
CA GLY A 101 22.66 44.80 3.57
C GLY A 101 24.05 44.27 3.24
N GLY A 102 24.19 42.98 2.92
CA GLY A 102 25.48 42.34 2.66
C GLY A 102 26.28 41.99 3.92
N VAL A 103 25.66 41.98 5.10
CA VAL A 103 26.32 41.59 6.35
C VAL A 103 26.31 40.07 6.48
N LEU A 104 27.47 39.48 6.77
CA LEU A 104 27.59 38.05 7.05
C LEU A 104 26.90 37.70 8.37
N LYS A 105 26.01 36.73 8.33
CA LYS A 105 25.31 36.14 9.48
C LYS A 105 25.53 34.64 9.50
N THR A 106 25.32 34.06 10.68
CA THR A 106 25.29 32.60 10.82
C THR A 106 23.86 32.15 11.05
N PHE A 107 23.49 31.02 10.44
CA PHE A 107 22.15 30.45 10.52
C PHE A 107 22.26 28.95 10.74
N LEU A 108 21.44 28.38 11.63
CA LEU A 108 21.43 26.93 11.78
C LEU A 108 20.79 26.31 10.54
N PRO A 109 21.33 25.21 9.99
CA PRO A 109 20.67 24.50 8.90
C PRO A 109 19.22 24.14 9.22
N SER A 110 18.94 23.78 10.49
CA SER A 110 17.61 23.40 10.99
C SER A 110 16.58 24.53 11.01
N SER A 111 16.99 25.80 10.92
CA SER A 111 16.07 26.94 10.90
C SER A 111 15.65 27.38 9.50
N LEU A 112 16.15 26.73 8.44
CA LEU A 112 15.75 27.06 7.07
C LEU A 112 14.30 26.57 6.82
N PRO A 113 13.46 27.35 6.12
CA PRO A 113 12.07 26.98 5.83
C PRO A 113 12.00 25.95 4.69
N MET A 114 12.57 24.77 4.91
CA MET A 114 12.68 23.69 3.94
C MET A 114 12.12 22.39 4.52
N TRP A 115 11.77 21.44 3.66
CA TRP A 115 11.40 20.09 4.07
C TRP A 115 12.64 19.21 4.18
N PHE A 116 12.92 18.67 5.37
CA PHE A 116 14.12 17.85 5.62
C PHE A 116 13.90 16.38 5.22
N LEU A 117 14.99 15.71 4.83
CA LEU A 117 15.02 14.27 4.58
C LEU A 117 14.91 13.54 5.93
N GLY A 118 13.71 13.04 6.23
CA GLY A 118 13.35 12.52 7.57
C GLY A 118 12.12 13.20 8.17
N GLY A 119 11.66 14.28 7.54
CA GLY A 119 10.47 15.03 7.95
C GLY A 119 10.79 16.20 8.88
N ASN A 120 9.79 17.07 9.05
CA ASN A 120 9.87 18.26 9.90
C ASN A 120 8.96 18.07 11.13
N THR A 121 9.40 18.56 12.29
CA THR A 121 8.51 18.73 13.45
C THR A 121 7.75 20.05 13.29
N ASN A 122 6.57 19.99 12.68
CA ASN A 122 5.75 21.17 12.46
C ASN A 122 4.84 21.40 13.69
N GLY A 123 5.03 22.51 14.41
CA GLY A 123 4.16 22.91 15.53
C GLY A 123 2.82 23.55 15.11
N VAL A 124 2.64 23.78 13.81
CA VAL A 124 1.44 24.33 13.16
C VAL A 124 1.30 23.72 11.76
N LEU A 125 0.14 23.87 11.11
CA LEU A 125 -0.06 23.41 9.73
C LEU A 125 0.94 24.10 8.78
N GLN A 126 1.60 23.29 7.95
CA GLN A 126 2.55 23.73 6.91
C GLN A 126 2.18 23.05 5.59
N THR A 127 2.53 23.67 4.46
CA THR A 127 2.22 23.15 3.11
C THR A 127 3.49 22.66 2.41
N LEU A 128 3.41 21.49 1.79
CA LEU A 128 4.39 20.99 0.84
C LEU A 128 3.75 20.99 -0.56
N GLY A 129 4.28 21.77 -1.50
CA GLY A 129 3.77 21.78 -2.86
C GLY A 129 4.23 22.97 -3.70
N THR A 130 3.52 23.18 -4.80
CA THR A 130 3.66 24.32 -5.72
C THR A 130 2.58 25.36 -5.40
N ASN A 131 2.89 26.64 -5.59
CA ASN A 131 1.95 27.76 -5.42
C ASN A 131 1.52 28.38 -6.75
N ASP A 132 1.87 27.73 -7.87
CA ASP A 132 1.59 28.14 -9.23
C ASP A 132 0.87 27.02 -9.99
N ALA A 133 0.61 27.23 -11.28
CA ALA A 133 -0.14 26.28 -12.11
C ALA A 133 0.71 25.08 -12.59
N PHE A 134 1.71 24.67 -11.81
CA PHE A 134 2.54 23.51 -12.08
C PHE A 134 2.21 22.36 -11.13
N ASP A 135 2.33 21.16 -11.66
CA ASP A 135 2.10 19.91 -10.95
C ASP A 135 3.21 19.62 -9.92
N LEU A 136 2.87 18.82 -8.90
CA LEU A 136 3.80 18.31 -7.89
C LEU A 136 4.11 16.82 -8.13
N PRO A 137 5.23 16.46 -8.80
CA PRO A 137 5.66 15.08 -8.95
C PRO A 137 6.47 14.57 -7.75
N ILE A 138 6.25 13.31 -7.37
CA ILE A 138 7.03 12.56 -6.39
C ILE A 138 7.77 11.44 -7.14
N LYS A 139 9.11 11.41 -6.99
CA LYS A 139 9.98 10.57 -7.82
C LYS A 139 10.87 9.66 -6.98
N THR A 140 11.19 8.48 -7.51
CA THR A 140 12.25 7.59 -7.00
C THR A 140 13.01 7.00 -8.18
N ASN A 141 14.32 6.83 -8.05
CA ASN A 141 15.20 6.39 -9.16
C ASN A 141 15.00 7.22 -10.44
N ASN A 142 14.88 8.55 -10.30
CA ASN A 142 14.59 9.49 -11.38
C ASN A 142 13.27 9.25 -12.15
N VAL A 143 12.43 8.33 -11.70
CA VAL A 143 11.12 7.99 -12.28
C VAL A 143 10.01 8.56 -11.40
N GLU A 144 9.03 9.18 -12.02
CA GLU A 144 7.82 9.64 -11.33
C GLU A 144 6.96 8.46 -10.89
N ARG A 145 6.60 8.46 -9.61
CA ARG A 145 5.77 7.41 -9.00
C ARG A 145 4.37 7.90 -8.67
N MET A 146 4.25 9.17 -8.30
CA MET A 146 3.00 9.83 -7.98
C MET A 146 3.05 11.29 -8.43
N ARG A 147 1.90 11.86 -8.76
CA ARG A 147 1.75 13.28 -9.07
C ARG A 147 0.44 13.82 -8.53
N ILE A 148 0.48 15.08 -8.09
CA ILE A 148 -0.71 15.92 -7.94
C ILE A 148 -0.68 16.92 -9.09
N THR A 149 -1.68 16.91 -9.97
CA THR A 149 -1.75 17.88 -11.07
C THR A 149 -2.12 19.27 -10.53
N ALA A 150 -1.83 20.32 -11.29
CA ALA A 150 -2.28 21.68 -10.99
C ALA A 150 -3.80 21.81 -10.91
N ALA A 151 -4.54 20.86 -11.50
CA ALA A 151 -5.99 20.73 -11.38
C ALA A 151 -6.46 19.93 -10.15
N GLY A 152 -5.53 19.48 -9.28
CA GLY A 152 -5.83 18.76 -8.04
C GLY A 152 -6.08 17.26 -8.19
N LYS A 153 -5.80 16.65 -9.35
CA LYS A 153 -5.97 15.19 -9.55
C LYS A 153 -4.72 14.44 -9.10
N ILE A 154 -4.91 13.29 -8.45
CA ILE A 154 -3.84 12.42 -7.97
C ILE A 154 -3.67 11.24 -8.93
N GLY A 155 -2.46 11.10 -9.49
CA GLY A 155 -2.04 9.93 -10.25
C GLY A 155 -0.99 9.13 -9.50
N ILE A 156 -1.13 7.81 -9.42
CA ILE A 156 -0.09 6.87 -8.96
C ILE A 156 0.25 5.96 -10.15
N GLY A 157 1.50 6.04 -10.62
CA GLY A 157 1.95 5.32 -11.82
C GLY A 157 1.40 5.84 -13.16
N THR A 158 0.70 6.99 -13.15
CA THR A 158 0.24 7.73 -14.33
C THR A 158 0.52 9.22 -14.15
N ALA A 159 1.01 9.89 -15.20
CA ALA A 159 1.22 11.34 -15.22
C ALA A 159 -0.01 12.11 -15.68
N THR A 160 -1.02 11.44 -16.25
CA THR A 160 -2.22 12.04 -16.84
C THR A 160 -3.49 11.41 -16.24
N PRO A 161 -3.74 11.57 -14.93
CA PRO A 161 -4.93 11.01 -14.30
C PRO A 161 -6.20 11.60 -14.93
N SER A 162 -7.06 10.72 -15.42
CA SER A 162 -8.38 11.05 -15.96
C SER A 162 -9.39 11.31 -14.84
N ASN A 163 -9.24 10.63 -13.71
CA ASN A 163 -10.07 10.74 -12.50
C ASN A 163 -9.38 11.52 -11.37
N ASN A 164 -10.12 11.89 -10.32
CA ASN A 164 -9.56 12.59 -9.14
C ASN A 164 -8.47 11.76 -8.43
N LEU A 165 -8.61 10.44 -8.44
CA LEU A 165 -7.59 9.49 -8.05
C LEU A 165 -7.51 8.41 -9.12
N GLU A 166 -6.34 8.20 -9.70
CA GLU A 166 -6.07 7.13 -10.66
C GLU A 166 -4.80 6.38 -10.25
N ILE A 167 -4.91 5.05 -10.18
CA ILE A 167 -3.78 4.16 -9.91
C ILE A 167 -3.57 3.30 -11.15
N SER A 168 -2.51 3.56 -11.90
CA SER A 168 -2.14 2.83 -13.09
C SER A 168 -0.86 2.03 -12.82
N GLY A 169 -0.96 0.71 -12.85
CA GLY A 169 0.20 -0.16 -12.71
C GLY A 169 0.94 -0.26 -14.04
N THR A 170 2.12 0.35 -14.16
CA THR A 170 2.86 0.41 -15.44
C THR A 170 3.44 -0.94 -15.90
N ASN A 171 3.28 -2.05 -15.16
CA ASN A 171 3.99 -3.31 -15.43
C ASN A 171 3.21 -4.62 -15.22
N GLY A 172 1.87 -4.63 -15.20
CA GLY A 172 1.08 -5.87 -15.29
C GLY A 172 1.26 -6.92 -14.17
N ILE A 173 2.06 -6.66 -13.15
CA ILE A 173 2.27 -7.53 -11.98
C ILE A 173 1.85 -6.74 -10.73
N GLY A 174 0.62 -7.00 -10.27
CA GLY A 174 -0.03 -6.31 -9.15
C GLY A 174 -1.27 -5.54 -9.61
N THR A 175 -2.40 -5.76 -8.93
CA THR A 175 -3.77 -5.35 -9.34
C THR A 175 -4.06 -3.83 -9.25
N GLY A 176 -3.04 -2.97 -9.35
CA GLY A 176 -3.13 -1.52 -9.17
C GLY A 176 -3.39 -1.13 -7.71
N LEU A 177 -4.52 -1.56 -7.16
CA LEU A 177 -4.94 -1.36 -5.77
C LEU A 177 -5.02 -2.72 -5.05
N LYS A 178 -4.37 -2.83 -3.89
CA LYS A 178 -4.48 -3.98 -2.99
C LYS A 178 -5.04 -3.51 -1.65
N LEU A 179 -6.15 -4.11 -1.22
CA LEU A 179 -6.81 -3.83 0.07
C LEU A 179 -6.76 -5.11 0.93
N PRO A 180 -5.63 -5.43 1.58
CA PRO A 180 -5.40 -6.77 2.15
C PRO A 180 -6.18 -7.05 3.43
N THR A 181 -6.47 -6.03 4.22
CA THR A 181 -7.13 -6.18 5.53
C THR A 181 -8.55 -6.69 5.33
N GLY A 182 -8.83 -7.93 5.74
CA GLY A 182 -10.15 -8.57 5.59
C GLY A 182 -10.40 -9.25 4.24
N ALA A 183 -9.47 -9.15 3.28
CA ALA A 183 -9.58 -9.84 2.01
C ALA A 183 -9.41 -11.36 2.18
N GLY A 184 -10.12 -12.13 1.37
CA GLY A 184 -10.05 -13.59 1.35
C GLY A 184 -10.68 -14.14 0.08
N SER A 185 -10.40 -15.39 -0.26
CA SER A 185 -11.05 -16.05 -1.41
C SER A 185 -12.58 -16.01 -1.25
N GLY A 186 -13.29 -15.63 -2.31
CA GLY A 186 -14.76 -15.51 -2.28
C GLY A 186 -15.31 -14.33 -1.46
N LYS A 187 -14.48 -13.33 -1.11
CA LYS A 187 -14.93 -12.07 -0.53
C LYS A 187 -15.24 -11.04 -1.61
N VAL A 188 -16.21 -10.16 -1.34
CA VAL A 188 -16.53 -8.99 -2.16
C VAL A 188 -16.35 -7.72 -1.34
N LEU A 189 -15.92 -6.63 -1.97
CA LEU A 189 -15.86 -5.32 -1.33
C LEU A 189 -17.23 -4.66 -1.42
N THR A 190 -17.77 -4.23 -0.28
CA THR A 190 -19.07 -3.54 -0.15
C THR A 190 -18.87 -2.21 0.56
N SER A 191 -19.78 -1.25 0.40
CA SER A 191 -19.76 0.00 1.17
C SER A 191 -20.74 -0.04 2.34
N ASP A 192 -20.37 0.54 3.48
CA ASP A 192 -21.32 0.85 4.55
C ASP A 192 -22.12 2.14 4.24
N ALA A 193 -22.99 2.55 5.17
CA ALA A 193 -23.81 3.76 5.03
C ALA A 193 -22.99 5.06 4.99
N ASN A 194 -21.72 5.02 5.40
CA ASN A 194 -20.79 6.15 5.39
C ASN A 194 -19.84 6.12 4.18
N GLY A 195 -19.94 5.09 3.31
CA GLY A 195 -19.09 4.92 2.14
C GLY A 195 -17.76 4.19 2.41
N ASN A 196 -17.55 3.62 3.60
CA ASN A 196 -16.34 2.85 3.90
C ASN A 196 -16.36 1.48 3.21
N GLY A 197 -15.25 1.10 2.56
CA GLY A 197 -15.11 -0.22 1.94
C GLY A 197 -14.87 -1.33 2.98
N ILE A 198 -15.71 -2.36 2.98
CA ILE A 198 -15.65 -3.52 3.88
C ILE A 198 -15.70 -4.81 3.06
N TRP A 199 -14.77 -5.72 3.33
CA TRP A 199 -14.81 -7.07 2.75
C TRP A 199 -15.87 -7.92 3.43
N GLN A 200 -16.81 -8.43 2.65
CA GLN A 200 -17.86 -9.34 3.12
C GLN A 200 -17.80 -10.66 2.38
N ALA A 201 -18.34 -11.72 3.00
CA ALA A 201 -18.58 -12.97 2.27
C ALA A 201 -19.45 -12.63 1.05
N ALA A 202 -19.11 -13.18 -0.12
CA ALA A 202 -19.97 -13.01 -1.28
C ALA A 202 -21.36 -13.58 -0.95
N ALA A 203 -22.37 -12.70 -0.85
CA ALA A 203 -23.78 -13.09 -0.81
C ALA A 203 -24.21 -13.48 -2.23
N ILE A 204 -23.56 -14.50 -2.80
CA ILE A 204 -23.98 -15.10 -4.05
C ILE A 204 -25.05 -16.11 -3.69
N GLN A 205 -26.25 -15.94 -4.26
CA GLN A 205 -27.24 -16.99 -4.30
C GLN A 205 -26.64 -18.11 -5.18
N MET A 206 -26.18 -19.20 -4.56
CA MET A 206 -25.70 -20.35 -5.30
C MET A 206 -26.89 -21.17 -5.76
N GLN A 207 -26.96 -21.47 -7.04
CA GLN A 207 -27.93 -22.40 -7.60
C GLN A 207 -27.23 -23.65 -8.12
N THR A 208 -27.75 -24.82 -7.76
CA THR A 208 -27.34 -26.10 -8.33
C THR A 208 -28.56 -26.81 -8.87
N VAL A 209 -28.54 -27.15 -10.16
CA VAL A 209 -29.61 -27.88 -10.86
C VAL A 209 -29.03 -29.10 -11.54
N ALA A 210 -29.58 -30.26 -11.18
CA ALA A 210 -29.34 -31.51 -11.88
C ALA A 210 -30.68 -32.06 -12.38
N VAL A 211 -30.67 -32.57 -13.60
CA VAL A 211 -31.83 -33.20 -14.23
C VAL A 211 -31.57 -34.69 -14.42
N SER A 212 -32.66 -35.45 -14.49
CA SER A 212 -32.58 -36.88 -14.72
C SER A 212 -31.95 -37.22 -16.05
N ALA A 213 -31.27 -38.36 -16.15
CA ALA A 213 -30.89 -38.96 -17.43
C ALA A 213 -31.17 -40.48 -17.46
N GLY A 214 -31.44 -40.99 -18.67
CA GLY A 214 -31.78 -42.40 -18.91
C GLY A 214 -33.23 -42.59 -19.36
N GLY A 215 -33.85 -43.68 -18.90
CA GLY A 215 -35.25 -44.03 -19.19
C GLY A 215 -36.03 -44.29 -17.92
N ALA A 216 -36.99 -45.21 -17.97
CA ALA A 216 -37.72 -45.62 -16.78
C ALA A 216 -36.80 -46.34 -15.78
N LYS A 217 -36.91 -45.98 -14.48
CA LYS A 217 -36.04 -46.44 -13.40
C LYS A 217 -36.89 -47.03 -12.26
N PRO A 218 -36.77 -48.34 -11.98
CA PRO A 218 -37.39 -48.95 -10.80
C PRO A 218 -36.47 -48.86 -9.57
N PHE A 219 -37.03 -48.44 -8.44
CA PHE A 219 -36.34 -48.41 -7.15
C PHE A 219 -36.92 -49.46 -6.20
N GLN A 220 -36.32 -50.64 -6.23
CA GLN A 220 -36.79 -51.83 -5.52
C GLN A 220 -36.47 -51.75 -4.01
N ASN A 221 -37.47 -51.91 -3.15
CA ASN A 221 -37.27 -51.94 -1.71
C ASN A 221 -37.03 -53.38 -1.21
N THR A 222 -36.03 -53.54 -0.34
CA THR A 222 -35.72 -54.64 0.59
C THR A 222 -36.85 -55.24 1.44
N THR A 223 -37.45 -54.35 2.21
CA THR A 223 -38.01 -54.66 3.53
C THR A 223 -39.24 -53.83 3.84
N GLY A 224 -39.70 -52.98 2.90
CA GLY A 224 -40.79 -52.02 3.12
C GLY A 224 -40.35 -50.78 3.94
N THR A 225 -39.13 -50.80 4.48
CA THR A 225 -38.52 -49.72 5.29
C THR A 225 -37.22 -49.20 4.70
N ASP A 226 -36.66 -49.89 3.71
CA ASP A 226 -35.40 -49.55 3.06
C ASP A 226 -35.59 -48.49 1.97
N TRP A 227 -35.06 -47.28 2.22
CA TRP A 227 -35.08 -46.15 1.30
C TRP A 227 -33.94 -46.26 0.28
N GLN A 228 -34.30 -46.35 -1.00
CA GLN A 228 -33.33 -46.45 -2.10
C GLN A 228 -32.85 -45.06 -2.52
N LEU A 229 -31.55 -44.94 -2.82
CA LEU A 229 -30.97 -43.71 -3.40
C LEU A 229 -31.55 -43.47 -4.79
N ILE A 230 -32.00 -42.25 -5.07
CA ILE A 230 -32.33 -41.81 -6.42
C ILE A 230 -31.03 -41.46 -7.13
N ASP A 231 -30.66 -42.25 -8.13
CA ASP A 231 -29.32 -42.25 -8.74
C ASP A 231 -29.26 -41.73 -10.18
N PHE A 232 -30.39 -41.20 -10.69
CA PHE A 232 -30.51 -40.81 -12.10
C PHE A 232 -30.23 -39.32 -12.37
N PHE A 233 -29.93 -38.50 -11.36
CA PHE A 233 -29.63 -37.07 -11.53
C PHE A 233 -28.18 -36.87 -11.99
N SER A 234 -27.89 -37.28 -13.22
CA SER A 234 -26.52 -37.30 -13.76
C SER A 234 -26.22 -36.17 -14.75
N ASN A 235 -27.23 -35.45 -15.26
CA ASN A 235 -27.04 -34.29 -16.13
C ASN A 235 -27.09 -33.00 -15.30
N VAL A 236 -25.93 -32.40 -15.03
CA VAL A 236 -25.82 -31.13 -14.31
C VAL A 236 -26.03 -29.96 -15.29
N VAL A 237 -27.02 -29.11 -15.03
CA VAL A 237 -27.30 -27.92 -15.86
C VAL A 237 -26.39 -26.77 -15.42
N PHE A 238 -26.33 -26.49 -14.12
CA PHE A 238 -25.39 -25.56 -13.49
C PHE A 238 -25.17 -25.93 -12.03
N ASP A 239 -24.01 -25.54 -11.49
CA ASP A 239 -23.59 -25.84 -10.11
C ASP A 239 -22.66 -24.72 -9.61
N ASP A 240 -23.26 -23.63 -9.16
CA ASP A 240 -22.52 -22.46 -8.68
C ASP A 240 -21.67 -22.79 -7.45
N ALA A 241 -22.17 -23.69 -6.59
CA ALA A 241 -21.44 -24.12 -5.40
C ALA A 241 -20.10 -24.77 -5.78
N LYS A 242 -20.10 -25.64 -6.79
CA LYS A 242 -18.87 -26.26 -7.31
C LYS A 242 -17.98 -25.26 -8.04
N ALA A 243 -18.56 -24.36 -8.84
CA ALA A 243 -17.81 -23.34 -9.56
C ALA A 243 -17.08 -22.36 -8.61
N LEU A 244 -17.72 -22.01 -7.48
CA LEU A 244 -17.19 -21.04 -6.51
C LEU A 244 -16.27 -21.66 -5.45
N TYR A 245 -16.59 -22.87 -4.97
CA TYR A 245 -15.90 -23.48 -3.83
C TYR A 245 -15.05 -24.72 -4.20
N GLY A 246 -15.09 -25.15 -5.47
CA GLY A 246 -14.29 -26.24 -6.01
C GLY A 246 -14.98 -27.61 -5.94
N ALA A 247 -14.31 -28.63 -6.47
CA ALA A 247 -14.87 -29.97 -6.74
C ALA A 247 -15.33 -30.76 -5.49
N ALA A 248 -14.91 -30.36 -4.29
CA ALA A 248 -15.35 -30.98 -3.03
C ALA A 248 -16.80 -30.59 -2.65
N TYR A 249 -17.34 -29.53 -3.25
CA TYR A 249 -18.67 -29.00 -2.97
C TYR A 249 -19.58 -29.06 -4.20
N GLY A 250 -20.88 -28.85 -4.00
CA GLY A 250 -21.88 -28.94 -5.07
C GLY A 250 -22.36 -30.37 -5.33
N TRP A 251 -22.95 -30.59 -6.51
CA TRP A 251 -23.55 -31.88 -6.90
C TRP A 251 -22.50 -32.89 -7.37
N ASN A 252 -22.45 -34.07 -6.76
CA ASN A 252 -21.61 -35.18 -7.19
C ASN A 252 -22.46 -36.24 -7.91
N THR A 253 -22.25 -36.40 -9.21
CA THR A 253 -22.98 -37.36 -10.04
C THR A 253 -22.60 -38.82 -9.79
N ALA A 254 -21.42 -39.09 -9.22
CA ALA A 254 -21.01 -40.45 -8.86
C ALA A 254 -21.74 -40.96 -7.61
N THR A 255 -22.03 -40.07 -6.66
CA THR A 255 -22.70 -40.41 -5.40
C THR A 255 -24.16 -39.93 -5.34
N ASN A 256 -24.63 -39.20 -6.36
CA ASN A 256 -25.94 -38.53 -6.40
C ASN A 256 -26.24 -37.75 -5.11
N SER A 257 -25.27 -36.94 -4.70
CA SER A 257 -25.35 -36.15 -3.47
C SER A 257 -24.80 -34.75 -3.65
N TYR A 258 -25.36 -33.79 -2.92
CA TYR A 258 -24.89 -32.42 -2.84
C TYR A 258 -24.12 -32.19 -1.54
N THR A 259 -22.90 -31.66 -1.62
CA THR A 259 -22.12 -31.23 -0.44
C THR A 259 -22.25 -29.72 -0.24
N VAL A 260 -22.72 -29.31 0.93
CA VAL A 260 -23.03 -27.92 1.28
C VAL A 260 -21.75 -27.10 1.42
N ALA A 261 -21.65 -26.00 0.66
CA ALA A 261 -20.47 -25.16 0.61
C ALA A 261 -20.34 -24.16 1.77
N ARG A 262 -21.46 -23.72 2.37
CA ARG A 262 -21.46 -22.74 3.46
C ARG A 262 -22.65 -22.93 4.38
N ASP A 263 -22.50 -22.48 5.62
CA ASP A 263 -23.61 -22.36 6.56
C ASP A 263 -24.68 -21.41 6.02
N GLY A 264 -25.95 -21.78 6.09
CA GLY A 264 -27.02 -20.90 5.65
C GLY A 264 -28.37 -21.58 5.47
N LYS A 265 -29.35 -20.78 5.06
CA LYS A 265 -30.66 -21.28 4.63
C LYS A 265 -30.56 -21.72 3.18
N TYR A 266 -31.17 -22.85 2.87
CA TYR A 266 -31.23 -23.40 1.53
C TYR A 266 -32.68 -23.70 1.16
N ARG A 267 -33.09 -23.35 -0.05
CA ARG A 267 -34.31 -23.88 -0.68
C ARG A 267 -33.94 -25.13 -1.46
N ILE A 268 -34.62 -26.23 -1.20
CA ILE A 268 -34.48 -27.48 -1.94
C ILE A 268 -35.81 -27.74 -2.63
N SER A 269 -35.77 -27.84 -3.95
CA SER A 269 -36.92 -28.14 -4.78
C SER A 269 -36.67 -29.42 -5.56
N LEU A 270 -37.70 -30.25 -5.68
CA LEU A 270 -37.64 -31.53 -6.38
C LEU A 270 -38.92 -31.72 -7.19
N ASN A 271 -38.76 -31.91 -8.49
CA ASN A 271 -39.80 -32.36 -9.40
C ASN A 271 -39.52 -33.82 -9.80
N MET A 272 -40.50 -34.70 -9.60
CA MET A 272 -40.41 -36.13 -9.94
C MET A 272 -41.50 -36.51 -10.92
N TYR A 273 -41.14 -37.20 -12.00
CA TYR A 273 -42.08 -37.81 -12.92
C TYR A 273 -42.31 -39.28 -12.57
N ALA A 274 -43.41 -39.56 -11.87
CA ALA A 274 -43.84 -40.90 -11.48
C ALA A 274 -44.62 -41.57 -12.63
N LEU A 275 -44.40 -42.88 -12.82
CA LEU A 275 -45.02 -43.68 -13.90
C LEU A 275 -46.12 -44.58 -13.36
N GLY A 276 -47.38 -44.36 -13.72
CA GLY A 276 -48.53 -45.13 -13.29
C GLY A 276 -48.94 -46.29 -14.18
N THR A 277 -48.62 -46.26 -15.48
CA THR A 277 -48.94 -47.37 -16.39
C THR A 277 -47.75 -47.73 -17.25
N VAL A 278 -47.37 -49.01 -17.19
CA VAL A 278 -46.07 -49.42 -17.71
C VAL A 278 -46.20 -49.96 -19.10
N SER A 279 -46.02 -49.06 -20.07
CA SER A 279 -45.50 -49.41 -21.39
C SER A 279 -43.98 -49.11 -21.51
N ALA A 280 -43.39 -48.40 -20.55
CA ALA A 280 -42.04 -47.82 -20.68
C ALA A 280 -40.89 -48.53 -19.92
N ILE A 281 -41.14 -49.62 -19.19
CA ILE A 281 -40.09 -50.38 -18.48
C ILE A 281 -39.85 -51.72 -19.18
N SER A 282 -38.64 -51.95 -19.67
CA SER A 282 -38.19 -53.20 -20.30
C SER A 282 -38.20 -54.43 -19.37
N ASN A 283 -38.48 -54.24 -18.09
CA ASN A 283 -38.34 -55.24 -17.02
C ASN A 283 -39.69 -55.68 -16.41
N GLY A 284 -40.84 -55.29 -16.99
CA GLY A 284 -42.15 -55.86 -16.64
C GLY A 284 -42.78 -55.44 -15.31
N TYR A 285 -42.19 -54.49 -14.57
CA TYR A 285 -42.80 -53.94 -13.35
C TYR A 285 -44.00 -53.07 -13.68
N THR A 286 -45.11 -53.17 -12.93
CA THR A 286 -46.29 -52.33 -13.11
C THR A 286 -46.70 -51.66 -11.80
N ALA A 287 -47.16 -50.40 -11.88
CA ALA A 287 -47.88 -49.79 -10.77
C ALA A 287 -49.23 -50.51 -10.59
N SER A 288 -49.75 -50.52 -9.38
CA SER A 288 -51.01 -51.19 -9.05
C SER A 288 -51.71 -50.47 -7.92
N ALA A 289 -53.01 -50.68 -7.80
CA ALA A 289 -53.81 -50.11 -6.73
C ALA A 289 -53.21 -50.46 -5.36
N GLY A 290 -52.99 -49.45 -4.51
CA GLY A 290 -52.39 -49.60 -3.18
C GLY A 290 -50.92 -49.20 -3.05
N ASP A 291 -50.25 -48.84 -4.16
CA ASP A 291 -48.92 -48.23 -4.10
C ASP A 291 -48.89 -46.90 -3.34
N ASN A 292 -47.81 -46.67 -2.58
CA ASN A 292 -47.58 -45.45 -1.81
C ASN A 292 -46.12 -45.03 -1.96
N TRP A 293 -45.74 -44.42 -3.09
CA TRP A 293 -44.35 -44.02 -3.26
C TRP A 293 -44.08 -42.69 -2.59
N ARG A 294 -42.95 -42.64 -1.88
CA ARG A 294 -42.47 -41.47 -1.17
C ARG A 294 -41.08 -41.12 -1.61
N VAL A 295 -40.83 -39.84 -1.82
CA VAL A 295 -39.51 -39.29 -2.11
C VAL A 295 -39.13 -38.32 -1.02
N ALA A 296 -37.88 -38.36 -0.56
CA ALA A 296 -37.37 -37.50 0.49
C ALA A 296 -35.98 -36.95 0.13
N ALA A 297 -35.75 -35.67 0.44
CA ALA A 297 -34.39 -35.16 0.67
C ALA A 297 -33.90 -35.67 2.04
N VAL A 298 -32.72 -36.28 2.07
CA VAL A 298 -32.09 -36.89 3.23
C VAL A 298 -30.77 -36.17 3.50
N PHE A 299 -30.53 -35.82 4.75
CA PHE A 299 -29.37 -35.05 5.19
C PHE A 299 -28.40 -35.91 5.99
N ASN A 300 -27.09 -35.76 5.74
CA ASN A 300 -25.97 -36.33 6.51
C ASN A 300 -25.96 -37.86 6.66
N ASN A 301 -26.74 -38.57 5.84
CA ASN A 301 -26.89 -40.01 5.93
C ASN A 301 -26.02 -40.72 4.88
N VAL A 302 -24.78 -41.01 5.26
CA VAL A 302 -23.90 -41.92 4.53
C VAL A 302 -24.26 -43.37 4.96
N ASN A 303 -25.35 -43.90 4.41
CA ASN A 303 -25.75 -45.31 4.45
C ASN A 303 -26.21 -45.96 5.79
N GLY A 304 -26.56 -45.20 6.84
CA GLY A 304 -27.12 -45.74 8.10
C GLY A 304 -28.58 -45.32 8.34
N GLN A 305 -29.53 -46.24 8.21
CA GLN A 305 -30.95 -45.96 8.45
C GLN A 305 -31.27 -45.96 9.96
N ALA A 306 -31.81 -44.85 10.48
CA ALA A 306 -32.67 -44.86 11.65
C ALA A 306 -34.09 -44.48 11.21
N GLY A 307 -35.07 -45.27 11.62
CA GLY A 307 -36.41 -45.32 11.03
C GLY A 307 -37.12 -43.99 10.89
N LYS A 308 -37.87 -43.85 9.79
CA LYS A 308 -39.04 -43.00 9.41
C LYS A 308 -39.36 -41.66 10.12
N SER A 309 -38.91 -41.38 11.33
CA SER A 309 -39.48 -40.37 12.24
C SER A 309 -38.51 -39.29 12.75
N THR A 310 -37.19 -39.40 12.53
CA THR A 310 -36.22 -38.47 13.15
C THR A 310 -35.47 -37.55 12.18
N MET A 311 -35.64 -37.71 10.86
CA MET A 311 -34.98 -36.86 9.86
C MET A 311 -35.94 -35.75 9.39
N PRO A 312 -35.47 -34.49 9.25
CA PRO A 312 -36.23 -33.51 8.48
C PRO A 312 -36.27 -34.00 7.04
N PHE A 313 -37.46 -34.21 6.49
CA PHE A 313 -37.63 -34.64 5.11
C PHE A 313 -38.71 -33.80 4.43
N ILE A 314 -38.56 -33.65 3.13
CA ILE A 314 -39.58 -33.10 2.26
C ILE A 314 -40.17 -34.30 1.52
N SER A 315 -41.40 -34.73 1.85
CA SER A 315 -42.01 -35.94 1.30
C SER A 315 -43.07 -35.65 0.25
N LEU A 316 -43.01 -36.38 -0.85
CA LEU A 316 -44.08 -36.49 -1.85
C LEU A 316 -44.82 -37.81 -1.68
N THR A 317 -46.12 -37.88 -1.95
CA THR A 317 -46.84 -39.16 -2.08
C THR A 317 -47.45 -39.22 -3.46
N VAL A 318 -47.15 -40.27 -4.22
CA VAL A 318 -47.62 -40.45 -5.59
C VAL A 318 -48.49 -41.69 -5.73
N SER A 319 -49.43 -41.66 -6.66
CA SER A 319 -50.43 -42.71 -6.90
C SER A 319 -50.12 -43.52 -8.16
N SER A 320 -50.94 -44.52 -8.49
CA SER A 320 -50.75 -45.42 -9.62
C SER A 320 -50.99 -44.80 -11.02
N ASN A 321 -50.95 -43.47 -11.16
CA ASN A 321 -51.12 -42.76 -12.43
C ASN A 321 -49.82 -42.01 -12.78
N ASP A 322 -49.59 -41.75 -14.07
CA ASP A 322 -48.49 -40.88 -14.51
C ASP A 322 -48.69 -39.49 -13.91
N GLN A 323 -47.70 -39.03 -13.14
CA GLN A 323 -47.80 -37.80 -12.35
C GLN A 323 -46.47 -37.07 -12.33
N SER A 324 -46.47 -35.80 -12.73
CA SER A 324 -45.39 -34.88 -12.36
C SER A 324 -45.73 -34.27 -11.01
N VAL A 325 -44.84 -34.44 -10.04
CA VAL A 325 -45.07 -34.01 -8.67
C VAL A 325 -43.92 -33.13 -8.23
N PHE A 326 -44.25 -31.97 -7.66
CA PHE A 326 -43.30 -30.96 -7.24
C PHE A 326 -43.36 -30.74 -5.73
N VAL A 327 -42.20 -30.58 -5.11
CA VAL A 327 -42.08 -30.15 -3.73
C VAL A 327 -40.95 -29.17 -3.56
N SER A 328 -41.10 -28.23 -2.64
CA SER A 328 -40.06 -27.29 -2.25
C SER A 328 -40.11 -27.05 -0.75
N GLY A 329 -38.95 -26.87 -0.13
CA GLY A 329 -38.84 -26.55 1.28
C GLY A 329 -37.57 -25.78 1.59
N VAL A 330 -37.58 -25.06 2.71
CA VAL A 330 -36.41 -24.32 3.21
C VAL A 330 -35.83 -25.04 4.42
N VAL A 331 -34.52 -25.26 4.41
CA VAL A 331 -33.78 -25.95 5.46
C VAL A 331 -32.53 -25.15 5.84
N LEU A 332 -32.12 -25.20 7.11
CA LEU A 332 -30.84 -24.66 7.56
C LEU A 332 -29.78 -25.76 7.45
N LEU A 333 -28.70 -25.50 6.71
CA LEU A 333 -27.60 -26.45 6.51
C LEU A 333 -26.28 -25.83 6.96
N LYS A 334 -25.35 -26.68 7.37
CA LYS A 334 -23.97 -26.33 7.71
C LYS A 334 -23.03 -26.74 6.58
N ALA A 335 -21.91 -26.03 6.46
CA ALA A 335 -20.84 -26.40 5.54
C ALA A 335 -20.40 -27.85 5.81
N GLY A 336 -20.28 -28.64 4.73
CA GLY A 336 -19.96 -30.06 4.80
C GLY A 336 -21.16 -31.00 4.99
N ASP A 337 -22.36 -30.48 5.26
CA ASP A 337 -23.56 -31.32 5.25
C ASP A 337 -23.76 -31.94 3.86
N ILE A 338 -24.29 -33.16 3.83
CA ILE A 338 -24.56 -33.92 2.59
C ILE A 338 -26.06 -34.05 2.40
N VAL A 339 -26.56 -33.67 1.22
CA VAL A 339 -27.95 -33.86 0.80
C VAL A 339 -28.02 -34.94 -0.27
N ASN A 340 -28.88 -35.94 -0.11
CA ASN A 340 -29.21 -36.91 -1.17
C ASN A 340 -30.72 -37.08 -1.27
N PHE A 341 -31.22 -37.58 -2.40
CA PHE A 341 -32.63 -37.88 -2.58
C PHE A 341 -32.85 -39.37 -2.53
N LYS A 342 -33.85 -39.82 -1.76
CA LYS A 342 -34.19 -41.23 -1.63
C LYS A 342 -35.67 -41.46 -1.86
N THR A 343 -36.02 -42.67 -2.26
CA THR A 343 -37.39 -43.09 -2.52
C THR A 343 -37.73 -44.41 -1.87
N ILE A 344 -39.01 -44.63 -1.61
CA ILE A 344 -39.54 -45.88 -1.08
C ILE A 344 -40.97 -46.11 -1.58
N ASN A 345 -41.37 -47.36 -1.81
CA ASN A 345 -42.77 -47.73 -1.82
C ASN A 345 -43.19 -48.17 -0.40
N ALA A 346 -44.01 -47.37 0.25
CA ALA A 346 -44.46 -47.53 1.64
C ALA A 346 -45.84 -48.18 1.76
N ALA A 347 -46.31 -48.88 0.72
CA ALA A 347 -47.55 -49.67 0.77
C ALA A 347 -47.47 -50.69 1.92
N THR A 348 -48.54 -50.81 2.71
CA THR A 348 -48.61 -51.74 3.86
C THR A 348 -49.52 -52.91 3.52
N GLY A 349 -49.01 -54.14 3.62
CA GLY A 349 -49.83 -55.36 3.65
C GLY A 349 -50.06 -56.10 2.32
N GLY A 350 -49.01 -56.60 1.66
CA GLY A 350 -49.17 -57.56 0.57
C GLY A 350 -47.84 -58.13 0.08
N ALA A 351 -47.80 -59.43 -0.14
CA ALA A 351 -46.64 -60.18 -0.60
C ALA A 351 -46.23 -59.75 -2.02
N SER A 352 -45.41 -58.71 -2.11
CA SER A 352 -44.32 -58.51 -3.07
C SER A 352 -43.74 -57.12 -2.82
N MET A 353 -42.45 -57.06 -2.50
CA MET A 353 -41.64 -55.85 -2.54
C MET A 353 -41.79 -55.20 -3.92
N ARG A 354 -42.51 -54.08 -4.03
CA ARG A 354 -42.78 -53.42 -5.32
C ARG A 354 -41.97 -52.13 -5.44
N PRO A 355 -41.34 -51.85 -6.58
CA PRO A 355 -40.48 -50.69 -6.73
C PRO A 355 -41.29 -49.39 -6.81
N ALA A 356 -40.68 -48.28 -6.42
CA ALA A 356 -41.14 -46.97 -6.89
C ALA A 356 -40.67 -46.75 -8.33
N LEU A 357 -41.53 -46.25 -9.21
CA LEU A 357 -41.25 -46.14 -10.64
C LEU A 357 -41.20 -44.67 -11.06
N TYR A 358 -40.04 -44.25 -11.57
CA TYR A 358 -39.85 -42.89 -12.09
C TYR A 358 -39.34 -42.91 -13.52
N TYR A 359 -39.68 -41.88 -14.28
CA TYR A 359 -39.10 -41.66 -15.60
C TYR A 359 -37.91 -40.71 -15.51
N GLY A 360 -36.74 -41.24 -15.85
CA GLY A 360 -35.46 -40.55 -15.74
C GLY A 360 -34.97 -39.91 -17.04
N ALA A 361 -35.76 -39.82 -18.11
CA ALA A 361 -35.28 -39.16 -19.33
C ALA A 361 -34.92 -37.69 -19.11
N ASN A 362 -34.11 -37.13 -20.00
CA ASN A 362 -33.56 -35.78 -19.83
C ASN A 362 -34.67 -34.76 -19.55
N GLY A 363 -34.54 -34.01 -18.45
CA GLY A 363 -35.48 -32.95 -18.06
C GLY A 363 -36.83 -33.37 -17.50
N HIS A 364 -37.12 -34.68 -17.37
CA HIS A 364 -38.42 -35.14 -16.83
C HIS A 364 -38.51 -35.04 -15.31
N SER A 365 -37.38 -35.24 -14.64
CA SER A 365 -37.23 -35.03 -13.21
C SER A 365 -36.10 -34.06 -12.94
N ILE A 366 -36.28 -33.15 -11.99
CA ILE A 366 -35.37 -32.03 -11.76
C ILE A 366 -35.18 -31.83 -10.26
N MET A 367 -33.94 -31.66 -9.82
CA MET A 367 -33.63 -31.14 -8.49
C MET A 367 -33.04 -29.74 -8.60
N THR A 368 -33.37 -28.88 -7.65
CA THR A 368 -32.79 -27.54 -7.50
C THR A 368 -32.41 -27.31 -6.04
N ILE A 369 -31.17 -26.90 -5.79
CA ILE A 369 -30.70 -26.49 -4.46
C ILE A 369 -30.21 -25.04 -4.58
N GLU A 370 -30.78 -24.16 -3.77
CA GLU A 370 -30.54 -22.72 -3.78
C GLU A 370 -30.11 -22.25 -2.40
N SER A 371 -28.95 -21.60 -2.27
CA SER A 371 -28.64 -20.87 -1.02
C SER A 371 -29.46 -19.58 -0.97
N LEU A 372 -30.11 -19.27 0.16
CA LEU A 372 -30.90 -18.06 0.35
C LEU A 372 -30.13 -16.94 1.04
#